data_AF-A0A3D4W9I0-F1
#
_entry.id   AF-A0A3D4W9I0-F1
#
_cell.length_a   1.000
_cell.length_b   1.000
_cell.length_c   1.000
_cell.angle_alpha   90.00
_cell.angle_beta   90.00
_cell.angle_gamma   90.00
#
_symmetry.space_group_name_H-M   'P 1'
#
loop_
_entity.id
_entity.type
_entity.pdbx_description
1 polymer ?
#
loop_
_entity_poly.entity_id
_entity_poly.type
_entity_poly.pdbx_seq_one_letter_code
_entity_poly.pdbx_strand_id
1 'polypeptide(L)'
;MDTLKCVLSRVSFLLLFALIQGGTKAQTYDTISNWDGIAREWYISTGTGGYAGNPLPDAVNNSEGCFRVVTGSGLYDFMICDLDGPVNFDENPRYRIKVLAPSSGGHVVLKFENYNNTASQEMLMTPVPGQWTDLVFDFSGLSYNNLTRMVIFYDFMGTAAGKEWFIDDVLSETPGPLTLESHLPIFVINTFGVPIQDEPKIDGHLGIIDNGAGNMNNLNDPYNHYDGAIGIEIRGQSSQMFPKKSYSFETRTASGSNLNVPLLGMPQENDWVLYAPYSDKSMLRNVVTFAMARRMEGYVTRTRFCEVVVNNDYKGVYVLMERIKRDANRVDIATLNPDEVSGDDVTGGYILRVDKLDPDYIPDMDGWVSSVNPTYPQAVPVTFQYFYPKNDEIVQPQRAYIRDFVTAAEAALAG
;
A
#
# COMPACT_ATOMS: atom_id res chain seq x y z
N MET A 1 -15.34 -80.73 16.95
CA MET A 1 -15.01 -79.67 17.90
C MET A 1 -14.16 -78.66 17.18
N ASP A 2 -14.61 -77.41 17.26
CA ASP A 2 -13.93 -76.14 17.04
C ASP A 2 -13.28 -75.82 15.70
N THR A 3 -13.84 -74.82 15.03
CA THR A 3 -13.03 -73.69 14.55
C THR A 3 -13.90 -72.43 14.37
N LEU A 4 -13.48 -71.37 15.08
CA LEU A 4 -14.15 -70.08 15.22
C LEU A 4 -14.33 -69.33 13.88
N LYS A 5 -15.47 -68.65 13.76
CA LYS A 5 -15.75 -67.60 12.77
C LYS A 5 -15.05 -66.29 13.16
N CYS A 6 -14.30 -65.69 12.24
CA CYS A 6 -13.85 -64.31 12.32
C CYS A 6 -14.75 -63.44 11.43
N VAL A 7 -15.36 -62.41 11.99
CA VAL A 7 -16.22 -61.43 11.31
C VAL A 7 -15.37 -60.21 10.97
N LEU A 8 -15.23 -59.88 9.68
CA LEU A 8 -14.77 -58.55 9.25
C LEU A 8 -15.98 -57.71 8.81
N SER A 9 -16.24 -56.66 9.57
CA SER A 9 -17.11 -55.53 9.20
C SER A 9 -16.38 -54.65 8.17
N ARG A 10 -17.02 -54.36 7.03
CA ARG A 10 -16.59 -53.30 6.10
C ARG A 10 -17.59 -52.15 6.18
N VAL A 11 -17.13 -51.04 6.74
CA VAL A 11 -17.83 -49.74 6.73
C VAL A 11 -17.50 -49.05 5.40
N SER A 12 -18.52 -48.82 4.58
CA SER A 12 -18.40 -48.04 3.34
C SER A 12 -18.51 -46.55 3.67
N PHE A 13 -17.42 -45.80 3.52
CA PHE A 13 -17.45 -44.33 3.56
C PHE A 13 -17.88 -43.80 2.19
N LEU A 14 -19.06 -43.17 2.12
CA LEU A 14 -19.43 -42.31 0.99
C LEU A 14 -18.75 -40.95 1.20
N LEU A 15 -17.76 -40.62 0.36
CA LEU A 15 -17.30 -39.24 0.22
C LEU A 15 -18.30 -38.47 -0.64
N LEU A 16 -19.02 -37.54 -0.01
CA LEU A 16 -19.82 -36.53 -0.68
C LEU A 16 -18.87 -35.41 -1.13
N PHE A 17 -18.52 -35.37 -2.42
CA PHE A 17 -17.83 -34.22 -3.00
C PHE A 17 -18.82 -33.05 -3.07
N ALA A 18 -18.65 -32.05 -2.20
CA ALA A 18 -19.27 -30.76 -2.37
C ALA A 18 -18.61 -30.06 -3.57
N LEU A 19 -19.30 -30.03 -4.70
CA LEU A 19 -18.96 -29.15 -5.82
C LEU A 19 -19.18 -27.70 -5.35
N ILE A 20 -18.10 -27.04 -4.94
CA ILE A 20 -18.07 -25.58 -4.85
C ILE A 20 -18.10 -25.08 -6.30
N GLN A 21 -19.22 -24.51 -6.71
CA GLN A 21 -19.33 -23.77 -7.97
C GLN A 21 -18.53 -22.46 -7.84
N GLY A 22 -17.20 -22.55 -7.98
CA GLY A 22 -16.38 -21.40 -8.30
C GLY A 22 -16.65 -21.05 -9.76
N GLY A 23 -17.58 -20.12 -10.00
CA GLY A 23 -17.81 -19.59 -11.33
C GLY A 23 -16.54 -18.90 -11.82
N THR A 24 -15.86 -19.47 -12.81
CA THR A 24 -14.86 -18.73 -13.58
C THR A 24 -15.57 -17.58 -14.28
N LYS A 25 -15.37 -16.35 -13.81
CA LYS A 25 -15.78 -15.14 -14.52
C LYS A 25 -14.93 -15.08 -15.81
N ALA A 26 -15.54 -15.40 -16.95
CA ALA A 26 -14.87 -15.34 -18.26
C ALA A 26 -14.60 -13.89 -18.72
N GLN A 27 -15.20 -12.91 -18.04
CA GLN A 27 -15.06 -11.49 -18.33
C GLN A 27 -14.38 -10.80 -17.15
N THR A 28 -13.34 -10.01 -17.43
CA THR A 28 -12.59 -9.20 -16.44
C THR A 28 -13.29 -7.89 -16.10
N TYR A 29 -14.46 -7.65 -16.68
CA TYR A 29 -15.23 -6.42 -16.50
C TYR A 29 -16.69 -6.79 -16.25
N ASP A 30 -17.34 -6.08 -15.33
CA ASP A 30 -18.79 -6.05 -15.20
C ASP A 30 -19.30 -4.73 -15.78
N THR A 31 -20.32 -4.83 -16.64
CA THR A 31 -20.84 -3.66 -17.37
C THR A 31 -21.91 -2.99 -16.54
N ILE A 32 -21.63 -1.77 -16.07
CA ILE A 32 -22.59 -0.96 -15.34
C ILE A 32 -23.54 -0.28 -16.33
N SER A 33 -23.01 0.32 -17.40
CA SER A 33 -23.79 0.88 -18.50
C SER A 33 -22.94 1.01 -19.76
N ASN A 34 -23.41 0.48 -20.89
CA ASN A 34 -22.81 0.65 -22.22
C ASN A 34 -23.79 1.23 -23.25
N TRP A 35 -25.04 1.48 -22.84
CA TRP A 35 -26.10 2.03 -23.70
C TRP A 35 -26.39 1.28 -25.01
N ASP A 36 -25.83 0.07 -25.18
CA ASP A 36 -26.01 -0.86 -26.29
C ASP A 36 -26.77 -2.12 -25.85
N GLY A 37 -27.65 -1.98 -24.85
CA GLY A 37 -28.47 -3.06 -24.30
C GLY A 37 -28.25 -3.31 -22.81
N ILE A 38 -27.22 -2.71 -22.20
CA ILE A 38 -27.03 -2.67 -20.74
C ILE A 38 -26.97 -1.21 -20.32
N ALA A 39 -28.00 -0.73 -19.61
CA ALA A 39 -28.02 0.62 -19.05
C ALA A 39 -28.70 0.60 -17.68
N ARG A 40 -28.11 1.32 -16.73
CA ARG A 40 -28.77 1.69 -15.47
C ARG A 40 -29.57 2.98 -15.65
N GLU A 41 -30.46 3.24 -14.70
CA GLU A 41 -31.12 4.54 -14.56
C GLU A 41 -30.11 5.57 -14.05
N TRP A 42 -29.81 6.57 -14.88
CA TRP A 42 -28.92 7.68 -14.54
C TRP A 42 -29.71 8.98 -14.43
N TYR A 43 -29.62 9.65 -13.28
CA TYR A 43 -30.12 11.01 -13.10
C TYR A 43 -29.03 12.02 -13.46
N ILE A 44 -29.40 13.08 -14.18
CA ILE A 44 -28.49 14.19 -14.51
C ILE A 44 -28.83 15.42 -13.67
N SER A 45 -27.83 16.14 -13.19
CA SER A 45 -28.00 17.32 -12.33
C SER A 45 -28.71 18.48 -13.02
N THR A 46 -28.46 18.65 -14.31
CA THR A 46 -28.75 19.85 -15.10
C THR A 46 -28.82 19.49 -16.58
N GLY A 47 -29.61 20.25 -17.35
CA GLY A 47 -29.63 20.19 -18.81
C GLY A 47 -30.49 19.07 -19.41
N THR A 48 -30.16 18.72 -20.66
CA THR A 48 -30.76 17.62 -21.43
C THR A 48 -29.73 16.51 -21.57
N GLY A 49 -30.09 15.29 -21.22
CA GLY A 49 -29.24 14.11 -21.43
C GLY A 49 -30.08 12.89 -21.79
N GLY A 50 -29.44 11.91 -22.41
CA GLY A 50 -30.11 10.71 -22.88
C GLY A 50 -29.27 9.91 -23.86
N TYR A 51 -29.82 8.78 -24.28
CA TYR A 51 -29.25 7.97 -25.35
C TYR A 51 -29.03 8.80 -26.62
N ALA A 52 -27.87 8.61 -27.26
CA ALA A 52 -27.53 9.15 -28.56
C ALA A 52 -26.74 8.11 -29.35
N GLY A 53 -26.80 8.15 -30.69
CA GLY A 53 -25.86 7.40 -31.51
C GLY A 53 -24.44 7.94 -31.31
N ASN A 54 -23.43 7.08 -31.34
CA ASN A 54 -22.03 7.46 -31.19
C ASN A 54 -21.65 8.48 -32.28
N PRO A 55 -21.31 9.73 -31.91
CA PRO A 55 -21.07 10.80 -32.88
C PRO A 55 -19.70 10.70 -33.57
N LEU A 56 -18.78 9.90 -33.02
CA LEU A 56 -17.43 9.75 -33.53
C LEU A 56 -16.91 8.31 -33.31
N PRO A 57 -17.42 7.31 -34.02
CA PRO A 57 -16.91 5.95 -33.89
C PRO A 57 -15.43 5.88 -34.28
N ASP A 58 -14.60 5.33 -33.40
CA ASP A 58 -13.16 5.19 -33.59
C ASP A 58 -12.62 3.87 -32.98
N ALA A 59 -11.30 3.75 -32.86
CA ALA A 59 -10.67 2.54 -32.29
C ALA A 59 -10.84 2.42 -30.77
N VAL A 60 -11.15 3.52 -30.07
CA VAL A 60 -11.38 3.56 -28.62
C VAL A 60 -12.85 3.24 -28.34
N ASN A 61 -13.76 3.85 -29.09
CA ASN A 61 -15.19 3.59 -28.98
C ASN A 61 -15.83 3.32 -30.36
N ASN A 62 -16.14 2.05 -30.62
CA ASN A 62 -16.88 1.63 -31.82
C ASN A 62 -18.36 1.27 -31.56
N SER A 63 -18.85 1.51 -30.34
CA SER A 63 -20.24 1.28 -29.92
C SER A 63 -21.21 2.03 -30.83
N GLU A 64 -22.42 1.50 -31.00
CA GLU A 64 -23.47 2.15 -31.80
C GLU A 64 -24.10 3.31 -31.02
N GLY A 65 -24.36 3.10 -29.73
CA GLY A 65 -24.95 4.03 -28.80
C GLY A 65 -23.95 4.59 -27.79
N CYS A 66 -24.36 5.67 -27.13
CA CYS A 66 -23.70 6.25 -25.96
C CYS A 66 -24.71 7.13 -25.20
N PHE A 67 -24.30 7.68 -24.07
CA PHE A 67 -25.07 8.67 -23.34
C PHE A 67 -24.55 10.07 -23.59
N ARG A 68 -25.39 10.92 -24.16
CA ARG A 68 -25.09 12.35 -24.34
C ARG A 68 -25.56 13.13 -23.13
N VAL A 69 -24.72 14.02 -22.61
CA VAL A 69 -25.08 15.04 -21.62
C VAL A 69 -24.69 16.43 -22.14
N VAL A 70 -25.42 17.45 -21.68
CA VAL A 70 -25.18 18.84 -22.07
C VAL A 70 -24.97 19.68 -20.82
N THR A 71 -23.84 20.36 -20.74
CA THR A 71 -23.50 21.21 -19.60
C THR A 71 -24.48 22.38 -19.46
N GLY A 72 -24.84 22.67 -18.22
CA GLY A 72 -25.41 23.94 -17.78
C GLY A 72 -24.30 24.96 -17.49
N SER A 73 -24.64 25.97 -16.68
CA SER A 73 -23.68 26.99 -16.23
C SER A 73 -23.06 26.67 -14.86
N GLY A 74 -23.24 25.45 -14.34
CA GLY A 74 -22.86 25.05 -12.99
C GLY A 74 -21.52 24.31 -12.94
N LEU A 75 -20.68 24.61 -11.94
CA LEU A 75 -19.30 24.07 -11.79
C LEU A 75 -19.20 22.57 -11.54
N TYR A 76 -20.34 21.91 -11.31
CA TYR A 76 -20.40 20.55 -10.82
C TYR A 76 -21.55 19.82 -11.50
N ASP A 77 -21.66 19.95 -12.83
CA ASP A 77 -22.64 19.18 -13.59
C ASP A 77 -22.27 17.68 -13.54
N PHE A 78 -23.22 16.85 -13.14
CA PHE A 78 -23.01 15.42 -12.90
C PHE A 78 -24.14 14.55 -13.43
N MET A 79 -23.82 13.27 -13.56
CA MET A 79 -24.80 12.19 -13.61
C MET A 79 -24.57 11.21 -12.47
N ILE A 80 -25.64 10.64 -11.92
CA ILE A 80 -25.61 9.75 -10.75
C ILE A 80 -26.50 8.54 -10.97
N CYS A 81 -26.07 7.38 -10.49
CA CYS A 81 -26.90 6.20 -10.36
C CYS A 81 -26.75 5.55 -8.97
N ASP A 82 -27.81 4.89 -8.54
CA ASP A 82 -27.80 4.02 -7.36
C ASP A 82 -27.25 2.64 -7.73
N LEU A 83 -26.43 2.08 -6.84
CA LEU A 83 -25.85 0.74 -6.96
C LEU A 83 -26.72 -0.28 -6.20
N ASP A 84 -26.70 -1.55 -6.62
CA ASP A 84 -27.54 -2.59 -5.99
C ASP A 84 -27.07 -2.97 -4.58
N GLY A 85 -25.85 -2.55 -4.23
CA GLY A 85 -25.23 -2.71 -2.93
C GLY A 85 -24.05 -1.75 -2.79
N PRO A 86 -23.38 -1.74 -1.62
CA PRO A 86 -22.17 -0.97 -1.46
C PRO A 86 -21.09 -1.46 -2.42
N VAL A 87 -20.28 -0.54 -2.94
CA VAL A 87 -19.07 -0.92 -3.69
C VAL A 87 -18.13 -1.73 -2.83
N ASN A 88 -17.34 -2.58 -3.49
CA ASN A 88 -16.26 -3.31 -2.87
C ASN A 88 -14.99 -3.07 -3.69
N PHE A 89 -14.12 -2.15 -3.26
CA PHE A 89 -12.89 -1.85 -3.98
C PHE A 89 -11.83 -2.94 -3.86
N ASP A 90 -12.00 -3.93 -2.98
CA ASP A 90 -11.14 -5.12 -2.97
C ASP A 90 -11.56 -6.12 -4.05
N GLU A 91 -12.86 -6.23 -4.34
CA GLU A 91 -13.37 -7.07 -5.43
C GLU A 91 -13.27 -6.38 -6.80
N ASN A 92 -13.54 -5.08 -6.84
CA ASN A 92 -13.57 -4.25 -8.04
C ASN A 92 -12.77 -2.96 -7.83
N PRO A 93 -11.42 -3.03 -7.84
CA PRO A 93 -10.59 -1.86 -7.55
C PRO A 93 -10.61 -0.80 -8.64
N ARG A 94 -10.86 -1.18 -9.89
CA ARG A 94 -10.69 -0.30 -11.06
C ARG A 94 -12.01 -0.11 -11.80
N TYR A 95 -12.25 1.10 -12.28
CA TYR A 95 -13.44 1.47 -13.05
C TYR A 95 -13.02 2.16 -14.34
N ARG A 96 -13.67 1.81 -15.45
CA ARG A 96 -13.41 2.37 -16.77
C ARG A 96 -14.60 3.16 -17.26
N ILE A 97 -14.35 4.30 -17.89
CA ILE A 97 -15.39 5.13 -18.50
C ILE A 97 -14.83 5.67 -19.80
N LYS A 98 -15.49 5.38 -20.93
CA LYS A 98 -15.18 6.04 -22.20
C LYS A 98 -15.87 7.40 -22.22
N VAL A 99 -15.11 8.44 -22.52
CA VAL A 99 -15.61 9.81 -22.60
C VAL A 99 -15.13 10.48 -23.88
N LEU A 100 -16.08 11.08 -24.60
CA LEU A 100 -15.79 12.07 -25.65
C LEU A 100 -16.01 13.46 -25.07
N ALA A 101 -14.90 14.13 -24.78
CA ALA A 101 -14.89 15.50 -24.29
C ALA A 101 -15.07 16.52 -25.43
N PRO A 102 -15.65 17.69 -25.16
CA PRO A 102 -15.67 18.78 -26.13
C PRO A 102 -14.24 19.20 -26.50
N SER A 103 -14.09 19.87 -27.65
CA SER A 103 -12.79 20.37 -28.13
C SER A 103 -12.13 21.41 -27.20
N SER A 104 -12.92 22.03 -26.32
CA SER A 104 -12.41 22.89 -25.24
C SER A 104 -11.71 22.13 -24.12
N GLY A 105 -11.85 20.80 -24.07
CA GLY A 105 -11.40 19.97 -22.96
C GLY A 105 -12.28 20.15 -21.71
N GLY A 106 -11.80 19.57 -20.62
CA GLY A 106 -12.42 19.59 -19.30
C GLY A 106 -11.90 18.44 -18.45
N HIS A 107 -12.46 18.27 -17.26
CA HIS A 107 -12.09 17.22 -16.32
C HIS A 107 -13.29 16.35 -15.99
N VAL A 108 -13.03 15.06 -15.82
CA VAL A 108 -14.03 14.09 -15.37
C VAL A 108 -13.66 13.63 -13.97
N VAL A 109 -14.61 13.71 -13.04
CA VAL A 109 -14.46 13.11 -11.71
C VAL A 109 -15.41 11.93 -11.59
N LEU A 110 -14.86 10.76 -11.26
CA LEU A 110 -15.63 9.62 -10.78
C LEU A 110 -15.63 9.65 -9.26
N LYS A 111 -16.82 9.63 -8.66
CA LYS A 111 -17.03 9.64 -7.22
C LYS A 111 -17.95 8.51 -6.80
N PHE A 112 -17.63 7.89 -5.67
CA PHE A 112 -18.52 7.00 -4.94
C PHE A 112 -18.92 7.66 -3.63
N GLU A 113 -20.20 7.65 -3.31
CA GLU A 113 -20.72 8.26 -2.09
C GLU A 113 -21.79 7.38 -1.42
N ASN A 114 -21.95 7.54 -0.12
CA ASN A 114 -23.08 6.96 0.59
C ASN A 114 -24.38 7.73 0.26
N TYR A 115 -25.54 7.13 0.57
CA TYR A 115 -26.84 7.66 0.16
C TYR A 115 -27.13 9.10 0.64
N ASN A 116 -26.58 9.52 1.79
CA ASN A 116 -26.76 10.86 2.35
C ASN A 116 -25.58 11.82 2.05
N ASN A 117 -24.58 11.39 1.26
CA ASN A 117 -23.40 12.17 0.87
C ASN A 117 -22.61 12.72 2.08
N THR A 118 -22.43 11.90 3.12
CA THR A 118 -21.56 12.22 4.27
C THR A 118 -20.21 11.50 4.21
N ALA A 119 -20.05 10.53 3.31
CA ALA A 119 -18.80 9.83 3.06
C ALA A 119 -18.63 9.58 1.56
N SER A 120 -17.41 9.75 1.06
CA SER A 120 -17.11 9.54 -0.36
C SER A 120 -15.65 9.26 -0.64
N GLN A 121 -15.40 8.69 -1.82
CA GLN A 121 -14.10 8.63 -2.48
C GLN A 121 -14.24 9.20 -3.89
N GLU A 122 -13.27 9.96 -4.37
CA GLU A 122 -13.33 10.57 -5.70
C GLU A 122 -11.96 10.64 -6.37
N MET A 123 -11.97 10.57 -7.70
CA MET A 123 -10.78 10.63 -8.54
C MET A 123 -11.02 11.50 -9.76
N LEU A 124 -10.08 12.40 -10.04
CA LEU A 124 -10.10 13.29 -11.20
C LEU A 124 -9.21 12.74 -12.31
N MET A 125 -9.74 12.73 -13.53
CA MET A 125 -9.01 12.41 -14.75
C MET A 125 -9.26 13.47 -15.83
N THR A 126 -8.33 13.58 -16.78
CA THR A 126 -8.41 14.54 -17.89
C THR A 126 -8.46 13.79 -19.21
N PRO A 127 -9.61 13.73 -19.90
CA PRO A 127 -9.70 13.14 -21.24
C PRO A 127 -8.99 14.01 -22.28
N VAL A 128 -8.67 13.41 -23.42
CA VAL A 128 -8.11 14.16 -24.55
C VAL A 128 -9.23 14.94 -25.25
N PRO A 129 -9.10 16.27 -25.43
CA PRO A 129 -10.17 17.08 -26.05
C PRO A 129 -10.55 16.63 -27.46
N GLY A 130 -11.85 16.53 -27.74
CA GLY A 130 -12.38 16.30 -29.09
C GLY A 130 -12.24 14.87 -29.63
N GLN A 131 -11.85 13.90 -28.81
CA GLN A 131 -11.77 12.48 -29.18
C GLN A 131 -12.17 11.57 -28.01
N TRP A 132 -12.52 10.32 -28.30
CA TRP A 132 -12.82 9.35 -27.25
C TRP A 132 -11.57 9.04 -26.43
N THR A 133 -11.73 8.99 -25.12
CA THR A 133 -10.70 8.58 -24.17
C THR A 133 -11.28 7.52 -23.23
N ASP A 134 -10.59 6.39 -23.09
CA ASP A 134 -10.90 5.36 -22.10
C ASP A 134 -10.20 5.70 -20.78
N LEU A 135 -10.94 6.31 -19.87
CA LEU A 135 -10.45 6.74 -18.56
C LEU A 135 -10.48 5.57 -17.58
N VAL A 136 -9.40 5.37 -16.83
CA VAL A 136 -9.29 4.31 -15.81
C VAL A 136 -9.07 4.95 -14.44
N PHE A 137 -9.99 4.67 -13.52
CA PHE A 137 -9.97 5.15 -12.14
C PHE A 137 -9.66 3.98 -11.20
N ASP A 138 -8.64 4.10 -10.35
CA ASP A 138 -8.14 3.01 -9.51
C ASP A 138 -8.34 3.31 -8.02
N PHE A 139 -9.42 2.78 -7.44
CA PHE A 139 -9.82 2.94 -6.04
C PHE A 139 -9.17 1.91 -5.10
N SER A 140 -8.16 1.16 -5.55
CA SER A 140 -7.47 0.16 -4.74
C SER A 140 -7.03 0.69 -3.38
N GLY A 141 -7.43 0.00 -2.32
CA GLY A 141 -7.03 0.32 -0.95
C GLY A 141 -7.70 1.55 -0.34
N LEU A 142 -8.69 2.16 -1.02
CA LEU A 142 -9.53 3.20 -0.42
C LEU A 142 -10.66 2.61 0.41
N SER A 143 -11.17 3.36 1.38
CA SER A 143 -12.33 2.93 2.17
C SER A 143 -13.62 3.00 1.34
N TYR A 144 -14.44 1.95 1.42
CA TYR A 144 -15.69 1.82 0.67
C TYR A 144 -16.92 1.56 1.55
N ASN A 145 -16.81 1.82 2.86
CA ASN A 145 -17.89 1.51 3.79
C ASN A 145 -19.19 2.25 3.42
N ASN A 146 -20.21 1.48 3.04
CA ASN A 146 -21.56 1.96 2.71
C ASN A 146 -21.62 3.00 1.57
N LEU A 147 -20.68 2.98 0.62
CA LEU A 147 -20.77 3.81 -0.59
C LEU A 147 -21.67 3.12 -1.61
N THR A 148 -22.87 3.64 -1.82
CA THR A 148 -23.95 2.98 -2.59
C THR A 148 -24.37 3.75 -3.83
N ARG A 149 -23.69 4.85 -4.15
CA ARG A 149 -23.98 5.69 -5.33
C ARG A 149 -22.72 5.99 -6.10
N MET A 150 -22.83 5.94 -7.43
CA MET A 150 -21.79 6.33 -8.36
C MET A 150 -22.16 7.67 -8.99
N VAL A 151 -21.27 8.65 -8.94
CA VAL A 151 -21.43 9.99 -9.49
C VAL A 151 -20.31 10.26 -10.49
N ILE A 152 -20.67 10.69 -11.69
CA ILE A 152 -19.73 11.13 -12.72
C ILE A 152 -19.96 12.63 -12.94
N PHE A 153 -19.00 13.45 -12.52
CA PHE A 153 -18.95 14.86 -12.92
C PHE A 153 -18.28 14.94 -14.28
N TYR A 154 -19.04 15.27 -15.31
CA TYR A 154 -18.56 15.22 -16.69
C TYR A 154 -17.90 16.52 -17.17
N ASP A 155 -18.08 17.63 -16.46
CA ASP A 155 -17.34 18.88 -16.69
C ASP A 155 -16.91 19.49 -15.35
N PHE A 156 -16.11 18.75 -14.57
CA PHE A 156 -15.75 19.17 -13.22
C PHE A 156 -14.97 20.49 -13.23
N MET A 157 -15.49 21.49 -12.51
CA MET A 157 -15.03 22.89 -12.51
C MET A 157 -15.13 23.62 -13.87
N GLY A 158 -15.71 22.99 -14.90
CA GLY A 158 -15.97 23.56 -16.23
C GLY A 158 -17.46 23.85 -16.43
N THR A 159 -17.77 24.99 -17.05
CA THR A 159 -19.13 25.60 -16.96
C THR A 159 -19.55 26.41 -18.17
N ALA A 160 -18.87 26.22 -19.30
CA ALA A 160 -19.40 26.75 -20.54
C ALA A 160 -20.70 26.00 -20.84
N ALA A 161 -21.84 26.67 -20.74
CA ALA A 161 -23.13 26.04 -20.99
C ALA A 161 -23.27 25.61 -22.46
N GLY A 162 -24.06 24.56 -22.68
CA GLY A 162 -24.36 24.04 -24.01
C GLY A 162 -23.21 23.24 -24.64
N LYS A 163 -22.26 22.73 -23.84
CA LYS A 163 -21.23 21.81 -24.32
C LYS A 163 -21.72 20.38 -24.20
N GLU A 164 -21.57 19.64 -25.29
CA GLU A 164 -21.90 18.23 -25.33
C GLU A 164 -20.73 17.40 -24.85
N TRP A 165 -21.02 16.46 -23.97
CA TRP A 165 -20.14 15.39 -23.56
C TRP A 165 -20.85 14.08 -23.88
N PHE A 166 -20.08 13.07 -24.27
CA PHE A 166 -20.61 11.72 -24.48
C PHE A 166 -19.87 10.74 -23.59
N ILE A 167 -20.63 9.87 -22.95
CA ILE A 167 -20.16 8.88 -21.99
C ILE A 167 -20.62 7.53 -22.49
N ASP A 168 -19.73 6.56 -22.43
CA ASP A 168 -20.02 5.20 -22.84
C ASP A 168 -19.17 4.20 -22.04
N ASP A 169 -19.56 2.92 -22.09
CA ASP A 169 -18.86 1.81 -21.42
C ASP A 169 -18.38 2.16 -20.00
N VAL A 170 -19.32 2.40 -19.09
CA VAL A 170 -19.06 2.44 -17.66
C VAL A 170 -18.92 1.01 -17.16
N LEU A 171 -17.70 0.62 -16.83
CA LEU A 171 -17.33 -0.74 -16.45
C LEU A 171 -16.68 -0.74 -15.07
N SER A 172 -16.96 -1.76 -14.26
CA SER A 172 -16.09 -2.12 -13.13
C SER A 172 -15.17 -3.27 -13.57
N GLU A 173 -13.92 -3.23 -13.18
CA GLU A 173 -12.97 -4.31 -13.42
C GLU A 173 -13.12 -5.33 -12.31
N THR A 174 -13.53 -6.55 -12.65
CA THR A 174 -13.39 -7.71 -11.76
C THR A 174 -12.06 -8.33 -12.14
N PRO A 175 -10.99 -8.20 -11.33
CA PRO A 175 -9.71 -8.79 -11.69
C PRO A 175 -9.94 -10.28 -12.00
N GLY A 176 -9.37 -10.75 -13.11
CA GLY A 176 -9.21 -12.20 -13.27
C GLY A 176 -8.45 -12.76 -12.06
N PRO A 177 -8.50 -14.08 -11.81
CA PRO A 177 -7.68 -14.66 -10.75
C PRO A 177 -6.24 -14.18 -10.96
N LEU A 178 -5.69 -13.48 -9.94
CA LEU A 178 -4.34 -12.97 -10.04
C LEU A 178 -3.42 -14.18 -10.26
N THR A 179 -2.62 -14.12 -11.32
CA THR A 179 -1.59 -15.11 -11.57
C THR A 179 -0.26 -14.39 -11.48
N LEU A 180 0.66 -14.98 -10.73
CA LEU A 180 2.01 -14.48 -10.57
C LEU A 180 2.93 -15.68 -10.42
N GLU A 181 3.92 -15.73 -11.32
CA GLU A 181 5.06 -16.62 -11.24
C GLU A 181 6.32 -15.76 -11.09
N SER A 182 7.18 -16.09 -10.14
CA SER A 182 8.44 -15.35 -9.94
C SER A 182 9.52 -16.24 -9.35
N HIS A 183 10.77 -15.95 -9.71
CA HIS A 183 11.93 -16.51 -9.01
C HIS A 183 12.27 -15.75 -7.72
N LEU A 184 11.54 -14.67 -7.42
CA LEU A 184 11.60 -13.98 -6.15
C LEU A 184 10.55 -14.55 -5.18
N PRO A 185 10.80 -14.54 -3.87
CA PRO A 185 9.79 -14.85 -2.87
C PRO A 185 8.55 -13.97 -3.05
N ILE A 186 7.35 -14.54 -2.87
CA ILE A 186 6.08 -13.83 -3.02
C ILE A 186 5.49 -13.58 -1.63
N PHE A 187 5.23 -12.31 -1.32
CA PHE A 187 4.57 -11.86 -0.10
C PHE A 187 3.10 -11.59 -0.42
N VAL A 188 2.21 -12.34 0.22
CA VAL A 188 0.76 -12.23 0.04
C VAL A 188 0.16 -11.67 1.32
N ILE A 189 -0.33 -10.43 1.25
CA ILE A 189 -0.87 -9.69 2.38
C ILE A 189 -2.38 -9.55 2.21
N ASN A 190 -3.12 -9.85 3.27
CA ASN A 190 -4.55 -9.59 3.36
C ASN A 190 -4.83 -8.70 4.59
N THR A 191 -5.49 -7.57 4.38
CA THR A 191 -5.89 -6.60 5.42
C THR A 191 -7.39 -6.60 5.68
N PHE A 192 -8.11 -7.60 5.16
CA PHE A 192 -9.52 -7.84 5.41
C PHE A 192 -10.43 -6.65 5.06
N GLY A 193 -10.13 -5.94 3.97
CA GLY A 193 -10.86 -4.74 3.56
C GLY A 193 -10.52 -3.47 4.33
N VAL A 194 -9.54 -3.52 5.23
CA VAL A 194 -9.07 -2.33 5.97
C VAL A 194 -7.95 -1.65 5.18
N PRO A 195 -8.10 -0.36 4.82
CA PRO A 195 -7.04 0.43 4.20
C PRO A 195 -5.79 0.51 5.07
N ILE A 196 -4.61 0.29 4.46
CA ILE A 196 -3.33 0.49 5.16
C ILE A 196 -3.07 2.00 5.30
N GLN A 197 -3.04 2.49 6.53
CA GLN A 197 -2.73 3.88 6.89
C GLN A 197 -1.27 4.04 7.36
N ASP A 198 -0.83 5.27 7.61
CA ASP A 198 0.53 5.58 8.09
C ASP A 198 0.78 5.14 9.54
N GLU A 199 -0.15 5.46 10.43
CA GLU A 199 -0.13 5.07 11.84
C GLU A 199 -1.58 5.17 12.36
N PRO A 200 -2.06 4.23 13.20
CA PRO A 200 -1.38 3.03 13.68
C PRO A 200 -1.41 1.87 12.68
N LYS A 201 -0.53 0.89 12.90
CA LYS A 201 -0.60 -0.44 12.27
C LYS A 201 -1.99 -1.04 12.41
N ILE A 202 -2.53 -1.48 11.28
CA ILE A 202 -3.74 -2.28 11.22
C ILE A 202 -3.40 -3.76 11.27
N ASP A 203 -4.35 -4.59 11.68
CA ASP A 203 -4.18 -6.03 11.63
C ASP A 203 -4.24 -6.55 10.19
N GLY A 204 -3.45 -7.57 9.92
CA GLY A 204 -3.43 -8.26 8.65
C GLY A 204 -2.88 -9.67 8.77
N HIS A 205 -2.84 -10.36 7.64
CA HIS A 205 -2.28 -11.68 7.51
C HIS A 205 -1.23 -11.69 6.40
N LEU A 206 -0.09 -12.34 6.65
CA LEU A 206 0.98 -12.51 5.68
C LEU A 206 1.24 -13.99 5.42
N GLY A 207 1.11 -14.38 4.15
CA GLY A 207 1.70 -15.59 3.62
C GLY A 207 2.98 -15.26 2.85
N ILE A 208 4.03 -16.06 3.00
CA ILE A 208 5.26 -15.98 2.20
C ILE A 208 5.47 -17.31 1.50
N ILE A 209 5.67 -17.24 0.19
CA ILE A 209 5.99 -18.35 -0.70
C ILE A 209 7.44 -18.21 -1.14
N ASP A 210 8.28 -19.19 -0.79
CA ASP A 210 9.66 -19.31 -1.25
C ASP A 210 10.04 -20.80 -1.40
N ASN A 211 9.94 -21.30 -2.63
CA ASN A 211 10.37 -22.64 -3.04
C ASN A 211 11.91 -22.78 -3.07
N GLY A 212 12.65 -21.73 -2.71
CA GLY A 212 14.10 -21.72 -2.64
C GLY A 212 14.78 -21.25 -3.93
N ALA A 213 16.07 -20.96 -3.81
CA ALA A 213 16.86 -20.36 -4.88
C ALA A 213 16.82 -21.18 -6.19
N GLY A 214 16.45 -20.51 -7.29
CA GLY A 214 16.39 -21.10 -8.62
C GLY A 214 15.08 -21.82 -8.94
N ASN A 215 14.23 -22.06 -7.95
CA ASN A 215 12.90 -22.62 -8.18
C ASN A 215 11.91 -21.50 -8.53
N MET A 216 10.84 -21.85 -9.25
CA MET A 216 9.74 -20.93 -9.54
C MET A 216 8.78 -20.91 -8.35
N ASN A 217 8.35 -19.73 -7.92
CA ASN A 217 7.25 -19.54 -7.00
C ASN A 217 5.99 -19.20 -7.78
N ASN A 218 4.85 -19.77 -7.39
CA ASN A 218 3.55 -19.43 -7.95
C ASN A 218 2.65 -18.88 -6.84
N LEU A 219 1.81 -17.90 -7.15
CA LEU A 219 0.88 -17.33 -6.17
C LEU A 219 -0.08 -18.36 -5.55
N ASN A 220 -0.35 -19.45 -6.27
CA ASN A 220 -1.23 -20.53 -5.82
C ASN A 220 -0.49 -21.63 -5.03
N ASP A 221 0.82 -21.51 -4.82
CA ASP A 221 1.57 -22.43 -3.98
C ASP A 221 1.16 -22.23 -2.49
N PRO A 222 1.25 -23.28 -1.65
CA PRO A 222 1.08 -23.12 -0.21
C PRO A 222 2.10 -22.12 0.37
N TYR A 223 1.68 -21.36 1.39
CA TYR A 223 2.57 -20.51 2.17
C TYR A 223 3.57 -21.38 2.94
N ASN A 224 4.76 -21.57 2.35
CA ASN A 224 5.75 -22.53 2.82
C ASN A 224 6.91 -21.90 3.57
N HIS A 225 7.04 -20.57 3.57
CA HIS A 225 8.10 -19.86 4.28
C HIS A 225 7.58 -19.18 5.56
N TYR A 226 6.43 -18.51 5.50
CA TYR A 226 5.75 -17.91 6.65
C TYR A 226 4.25 -17.87 6.41
N ASP A 227 3.47 -18.07 7.45
CA ASP A 227 2.01 -18.02 7.42
C ASP A 227 1.51 -17.55 8.78
N GLY A 228 1.06 -16.30 8.90
CA GLY A 228 0.65 -15.77 10.20
C GLY A 228 0.18 -14.32 10.23
N ALA A 229 -0.29 -13.94 11.41
CA ALA A 229 -0.78 -12.59 11.69
C ALA A 229 0.35 -11.56 11.66
N ILE A 230 0.02 -10.35 11.19
CA ILE A 230 0.90 -9.19 11.19
C ILE A 230 0.17 -7.93 11.61
N GLY A 231 0.91 -6.93 12.09
CA GLY A 231 0.51 -5.53 12.03
C GLY A 231 1.16 -4.87 10.82
N ILE A 232 0.44 -4.05 10.06
CA ILE A 232 0.99 -3.37 8.88
C ILE A 232 0.57 -1.91 8.80
N GLU A 233 1.48 -1.06 8.34
CA GLU A 233 1.27 0.36 8.08
C GLU A 233 2.05 0.80 6.84
N ILE A 234 1.63 1.93 6.25
CA ILE A 234 2.45 2.68 5.29
C ILE A 234 3.67 3.19 6.05
N ARG A 235 4.82 3.25 5.38
CA ARG A 235 6.02 3.84 5.96
C ARG A 235 6.64 4.90 5.07
N GLY A 236 7.53 5.64 5.71
CA GLY A 236 8.30 6.72 5.08
C GLY A 236 7.76 8.05 5.55
N GLN A 237 8.15 9.11 4.86
CA GLN A 237 7.65 10.45 5.17
C GLN A 237 7.29 11.12 3.85
N SER A 238 8.25 11.77 3.19
CA SER A 238 8.04 12.33 1.85
C SER A 238 7.71 11.23 0.84
N SER A 239 8.33 10.06 0.95
CA SER A 239 8.07 8.92 0.06
C SER A 239 6.63 8.39 0.12
N GLN A 240 5.86 8.71 1.17
CA GLN A 240 4.45 8.33 1.23
C GLN A 240 3.61 9.01 0.15
N MET A 241 4.06 10.14 -0.41
CA MET A 241 3.36 10.81 -1.51
C MET A 241 3.46 10.03 -2.84
N PHE A 242 4.38 9.06 -2.94
CA PHE A 242 4.55 8.28 -4.16
C PHE A 242 3.39 7.31 -4.38
N PRO A 243 3.00 7.01 -5.64
CA PRO A 243 1.97 6.02 -5.95
C PRO A 243 2.24 4.66 -5.32
N LYS A 244 3.48 4.16 -5.42
CA LYS A 244 3.88 2.88 -4.84
C LYS A 244 4.34 3.06 -3.39
N LYS A 245 3.51 2.61 -2.45
CA LYS A 245 3.77 2.73 -1.01
C LYS A 245 4.81 1.73 -0.54
N SER A 246 5.66 2.14 0.39
CA SER A 246 6.44 1.22 1.21
C SER A 246 5.63 0.85 2.46
N TYR A 247 5.89 -0.33 3.03
CA TYR A 247 5.20 -0.79 4.24
C TYR A 247 6.21 -1.10 5.35
N SER A 248 5.82 -0.83 6.59
CA SER A 248 6.41 -1.44 7.78
C SER A 248 5.45 -2.53 8.25
N PHE A 249 5.96 -3.68 8.67
CA PHE A 249 5.12 -4.71 9.27
C PHE A 249 5.78 -5.37 10.48
N GLU A 250 4.93 -5.83 11.39
CA GLU A 250 5.27 -6.55 12.60
C GLU A 250 4.70 -7.97 12.53
N THR A 251 5.51 -9.01 12.68
CA THR A 251 4.98 -10.38 12.85
C THR A 251 4.43 -10.55 14.26
N ARG A 252 3.21 -11.10 14.36
CA ARG A 252 2.45 -11.17 15.61
C ARG A 252 2.01 -12.61 15.92
N THR A 253 1.93 -12.91 17.20
CA THR A 253 1.23 -14.08 17.73
C THR A 253 -0.27 -13.95 17.48
N ALA A 254 -1.02 -15.05 17.65
CA ALA A 254 -2.48 -15.02 17.57
C ALA A 254 -3.14 -14.07 18.59
N SER A 255 -2.44 -13.72 19.69
CA SER A 255 -2.90 -12.75 20.69
C SER A 255 -2.46 -11.31 20.41
N GLY A 256 -1.84 -11.04 19.26
CA GLY A 256 -1.40 -9.70 18.84
C GLY A 256 -0.05 -9.24 19.40
N SER A 257 0.60 -10.02 20.26
CA SER A 257 1.94 -9.71 20.78
C SER A 257 3.04 -9.98 19.75
N ASN A 258 4.18 -9.29 19.83
CA ASN A 258 5.33 -9.46 18.93
C ASN A 258 5.78 -10.93 18.85
N LEU A 259 6.06 -11.39 17.62
CA LEU A 259 6.56 -12.72 17.33
C LEU A 259 7.84 -12.60 16.50
N ASN A 260 8.98 -12.91 17.11
CA ASN A 260 10.26 -12.92 16.40
C ASN A 260 10.37 -14.17 15.51
N VAL A 261 10.54 -13.97 14.19
CA VAL A 261 10.67 -15.07 13.21
C VAL A 261 11.83 -14.82 12.26
N PRO A 262 12.52 -15.85 11.75
CA PRO A 262 13.53 -15.65 10.72
C PRO A 262 12.86 -15.54 9.35
N LEU A 263 13.17 -14.50 8.58
CA LEU A 263 12.63 -14.33 7.22
C LEU A 263 13.74 -14.42 6.17
N LEU A 264 13.59 -15.33 5.19
CA LEU A 264 14.44 -15.44 4.00
C LEU A 264 15.97 -15.49 4.29
N GLY A 265 16.34 -16.20 5.35
CA GLY A 265 17.72 -16.37 5.80
C GLY A 265 18.25 -15.23 6.67
N MET A 266 17.39 -14.30 7.10
CA MET A 266 17.72 -13.28 8.11
C MET A 266 17.40 -13.80 9.52
N PRO A 267 18.18 -13.46 10.57
CA PRO A 267 17.93 -13.80 11.97
C PRO A 267 16.56 -13.33 12.45
N GLN A 268 16.12 -13.96 13.54
CA GLN A 268 14.76 -13.84 14.03
C GLN A 268 14.45 -12.45 14.54
N GLU A 269 13.39 -11.84 14.02
CA GLU A 269 12.93 -10.52 14.39
C GLU A 269 11.43 -10.36 14.14
N ASN A 270 10.82 -9.35 14.75
CA ASN A 270 9.41 -9.04 14.54
C ASN A 270 9.18 -7.82 13.65
N ASP A 271 10.12 -6.87 13.62
CA ASP A 271 9.99 -5.61 12.88
C ASP A 271 10.70 -5.68 11.52
N TRP A 272 9.92 -5.56 10.46
CA TRP A 272 10.35 -5.71 9.08
C TRP A 272 9.85 -4.58 8.20
N VAL A 273 10.51 -4.42 7.05
CA VAL A 273 10.22 -3.36 6.10
C VAL A 273 10.08 -3.96 4.70
N LEU A 274 8.98 -3.64 4.03
CA LEU A 274 8.83 -3.78 2.59
C LEU A 274 9.11 -2.42 1.93
N TYR A 275 10.32 -2.25 1.42
CA TYR A 275 10.71 -1.04 0.70
C TYR A 275 10.26 -1.08 -0.76
N ALA A 276 9.50 -0.07 -1.17
CA ALA A 276 9.24 0.23 -2.57
C ALA A 276 10.29 1.22 -3.10
N PRO A 277 11.23 0.79 -3.96
CA PRO A 277 12.23 1.68 -4.56
C PRO A 277 11.63 2.53 -5.70
N TYR A 278 10.53 3.26 -5.46
CA TYR A 278 9.76 3.95 -6.50
C TYR A 278 10.57 4.98 -7.32
N SER A 279 11.34 5.84 -6.63
CA SER A 279 12.18 6.85 -7.28
C SER A 279 13.50 6.28 -7.80
N ASP A 280 13.94 5.12 -7.29
CA ASP A 280 15.14 4.44 -7.74
C ASP A 280 14.82 3.53 -8.94
N LYS A 281 14.96 4.08 -10.15
CA LYS A 281 14.75 3.33 -11.41
C LYS A 281 15.59 2.07 -11.57
N SER A 282 16.69 1.94 -10.82
CA SER A 282 17.50 0.72 -10.82
C SER A 282 16.96 -0.33 -9.84
N MET A 283 16.25 0.10 -8.79
CA MET A 283 15.90 -0.70 -7.61
C MET A 283 17.09 -1.23 -6.82
N LEU A 284 18.32 -0.88 -7.20
CA LEU A 284 19.55 -1.49 -6.70
C LEU A 284 20.32 -0.61 -5.71
N ARG A 285 20.07 0.70 -5.64
CA ARG A 285 21.00 1.63 -4.94
C ARG A 285 21.16 1.28 -3.47
N ASN A 286 20.05 1.11 -2.75
CA ASN A 286 20.10 0.68 -1.34
C ASN A 286 20.68 -0.72 -1.19
N VAL A 287 20.25 -1.66 -2.03
CA VAL A 287 20.68 -3.08 -1.96
C VAL A 287 22.18 -3.22 -2.16
N VAL A 288 22.74 -2.57 -3.19
CA VAL A 288 24.17 -2.60 -3.51
C VAL A 288 24.97 -1.89 -2.43
N THR A 289 24.51 -0.73 -1.95
CA THR A 289 25.19 0.02 -0.88
C THR A 289 25.27 -0.80 0.40
N PHE A 290 24.16 -1.38 0.84
CA PHE A 290 24.17 -2.25 2.01
C PHE A 290 24.98 -3.52 1.79
N ALA A 291 24.93 -4.13 0.60
CA ALA A 291 25.73 -5.31 0.29
C ALA A 291 27.23 -5.03 0.30
N MET A 292 27.68 -3.86 -0.19
CA MET A 292 29.08 -3.46 -0.11
C MET A 292 29.49 -3.19 1.33
N ALA A 293 28.69 -2.45 2.09
CA ALA A 293 29.01 -2.12 3.47
C ALA A 293 29.09 -3.38 4.37
N ARG A 294 28.19 -4.36 4.18
CA ARG A 294 28.27 -5.68 4.87
C ARG A 294 29.56 -6.45 4.60
N ARG A 295 30.26 -6.17 3.49
CA ARG A 295 31.55 -6.80 3.17
C ARG A 295 32.75 -6.08 3.81
N MET A 296 32.54 -4.87 4.33
CA MET A 296 33.61 -4.10 4.96
C MET A 296 33.74 -4.50 6.43
N GLU A 297 32.73 -4.28 7.26
CA GLU A 297 32.62 -4.82 8.62
C GLU A 297 31.26 -4.42 9.23
N GLY A 298 30.83 -5.15 10.27
CA GLY A 298 29.71 -4.76 11.13
C GLY A 298 28.32 -5.03 10.56
N TYR A 299 27.31 -4.74 11.38
CA TYR A 299 25.93 -4.83 10.97
C TYR A 299 25.58 -3.74 9.97
N VAL A 300 25.00 -4.17 8.85
CA VAL A 300 24.28 -3.31 7.93
C VAL A 300 23.04 -4.07 7.48
N THR A 301 21.89 -3.39 7.50
CA THR A 301 20.57 -3.93 7.13
C THR A 301 20.64 -4.92 5.98
N ARG A 302 20.29 -6.19 6.25
CA ARG A 302 20.21 -7.24 5.24
C ARG A 302 18.95 -7.02 4.39
N THR A 303 19.03 -7.44 3.14
CA THR A 303 18.02 -7.16 2.12
C THR A 303 17.72 -8.37 1.25
N ARG A 304 16.47 -8.53 0.84
CA ARG A 304 16.01 -9.53 -0.15
C ARG A 304 15.00 -8.90 -1.09
N PHE A 305 15.13 -9.14 -2.39
CA PHE A 305 14.07 -8.79 -3.35
C PHE A 305 12.89 -9.74 -3.19
N CYS A 306 11.68 -9.24 -3.33
CA CYS A 306 10.44 -10.01 -3.24
C CYS A 306 9.34 -9.40 -4.12
N GLU A 307 8.36 -10.21 -4.52
CA GLU A 307 7.10 -9.73 -5.07
C GLU A 307 6.11 -9.47 -3.94
N VAL A 308 5.26 -8.46 -4.09
CA VAL A 308 4.23 -8.14 -3.08
C VAL A 308 2.85 -8.10 -3.73
N VAL A 309 1.90 -8.81 -3.10
CA VAL A 309 0.46 -8.77 -3.37
C VAL A 309 -0.23 -8.29 -2.11
N VAL A 310 -1.12 -7.30 -2.21
CA VAL A 310 -1.94 -6.81 -1.10
C VAL A 310 -3.40 -6.86 -1.53
N ASN A 311 -4.26 -7.57 -0.79
CA ASN A 311 -5.69 -7.75 -1.09
C ASN A 311 -5.94 -8.16 -2.55
N ASN A 312 -5.21 -9.19 -3.01
CA ASN A 312 -5.28 -9.70 -4.38
C ASN A 312 -4.87 -8.69 -5.48
N ASP A 313 -4.24 -7.57 -5.11
CA ASP A 313 -3.65 -6.61 -6.04
C ASP A 313 -2.12 -6.69 -6.01
N TYR A 314 -1.52 -6.89 -7.19
CA TYR A 314 -0.08 -7.02 -7.34
C TYR A 314 0.60 -5.66 -7.29
N LYS A 315 1.41 -5.44 -6.27
CA LYS A 315 2.12 -4.17 -6.03
C LYS A 315 3.50 -4.11 -6.69
N GLY A 316 3.94 -5.17 -7.36
CA GLY A 316 5.25 -5.25 -8.01
C GLY A 316 6.38 -5.71 -7.10
N VAL A 317 7.61 -5.51 -7.56
CA VAL A 317 8.85 -5.84 -6.82
C VAL A 317 9.11 -4.89 -5.65
N TYR A 318 9.47 -5.43 -4.51
CA TYR A 318 9.91 -4.75 -3.29
C TYR A 318 11.28 -5.26 -2.83
N VAL A 319 11.84 -4.57 -1.84
CA VAL A 319 12.99 -5.04 -1.08
C VAL A 319 12.55 -5.24 0.37
N LEU A 320 12.52 -6.50 0.82
CA LEU A 320 12.45 -6.82 2.24
C LEU A 320 13.74 -6.34 2.91
N MET A 321 13.60 -5.59 4.00
CA MET A 321 14.69 -5.03 4.77
C MET A 321 14.48 -5.26 6.26
N GLU A 322 15.58 -5.40 6.99
CA GLU A 322 15.59 -5.31 8.45
C GLU A 322 15.38 -3.88 8.93
N ARG A 323 14.62 -3.70 10.01
CA ARG A 323 14.59 -2.43 10.73
C ARG A 323 15.88 -2.28 11.56
N ILE A 324 16.47 -1.10 11.58
CA ILE A 324 17.61 -0.83 12.48
C ILE A 324 17.08 -0.76 13.91
N LYS A 325 17.57 -1.64 14.78
CA LYS A 325 17.35 -1.58 16.24
C LYS A 325 18.46 -2.34 16.97
N ARG A 326 18.50 -2.15 18.29
CA ARG A 326 19.39 -2.89 19.19
C ARG A 326 19.00 -4.36 19.21
N ASP A 327 19.90 -5.22 18.76
CA ASP A 327 19.81 -6.68 18.84
C ASP A 327 21.19 -7.27 18.55
N ALA A 328 21.51 -8.43 19.13
CA ALA A 328 22.81 -9.10 18.94
C ALA A 328 23.11 -9.45 17.47
N ASN A 329 22.07 -9.57 16.62
CA ASN A 329 22.21 -9.82 15.18
C ASN A 329 22.00 -8.56 14.33
N ARG A 330 21.78 -7.40 14.98
CA ARG A 330 21.64 -6.08 14.37
C ARG A 330 22.67 -5.12 14.98
N VAL A 331 22.25 -4.01 15.58
CA VAL A 331 23.16 -3.11 16.29
C VAL A 331 23.46 -3.73 17.65
N ASP A 332 24.57 -4.47 17.71
CA ASP A 332 25.04 -5.16 18.92
C ASP A 332 25.73 -4.17 19.87
N ILE A 333 24.90 -3.54 20.71
CA ILE A 333 25.33 -2.62 21.76
C ILE A 333 24.64 -3.01 23.07
N ALA A 334 25.26 -2.65 24.19
CA ALA A 334 24.74 -2.94 25.52
C ALA A 334 23.33 -2.37 25.74
N THR A 335 22.60 -2.99 26.65
CA THR A 335 21.38 -2.38 27.20
C THR A 335 21.74 -1.13 28.01
N LEU A 336 20.82 -0.17 28.10
CA LEU A 336 20.95 0.97 28.99
C LEU A 336 19.62 1.22 29.71
N ASN A 337 19.58 0.98 31.02
CA ASN A 337 18.43 1.13 31.90
C ASN A 337 18.39 2.53 32.55
N PRO A 338 17.23 3.06 32.96
CA PRO A 338 17.13 4.42 33.53
C PRO A 338 17.94 4.69 34.81
N ASP A 339 18.33 3.64 35.55
CA ASP A 339 19.13 3.71 36.77
C ASP A 339 20.65 3.64 36.52
N GLU A 340 21.07 3.31 35.30
CA GLU A 340 22.47 3.26 34.86
C GLU A 340 22.98 4.67 34.49
N VAL A 341 23.32 5.46 35.52
CA VAL A 341 23.53 6.93 35.40
C VAL A 341 24.93 7.42 35.73
N SER A 342 25.89 6.55 36.03
CA SER A 342 27.25 6.96 36.39
C SER A 342 28.31 5.89 36.12
N GLY A 343 29.58 6.27 36.16
CA GLY A 343 30.70 5.33 35.99
C GLY A 343 30.68 4.64 34.62
N ASP A 344 30.96 3.35 34.59
CA ASP A 344 30.92 2.56 33.37
C ASP A 344 29.49 2.31 32.89
N ASP A 345 28.51 2.30 33.80
CA ASP A 345 27.10 1.98 33.48
C ASP A 345 26.48 3.01 32.50
N VAL A 346 26.81 4.30 32.67
CA VAL A 346 26.31 5.35 31.76
C VAL A 346 26.93 5.27 30.36
N THR A 347 27.99 4.49 30.18
CA THR A 347 28.66 4.32 28.87
C THR A 347 28.00 3.26 27.97
N GLY A 348 26.84 2.74 28.38
CA GLY A 348 26.07 1.69 27.68
C GLY A 348 25.65 2.04 26.25
N GLY A 349 24.66 1.29 25.71
CA GLY A 349 24.30 1.43 24.31
C GLY A 349 23.51 2.70 23.99
N TYR A 350 23.99 3.48 23.01
CA TYR A 350 23.26 4.60 22.41
C TYR A 350 23.09 4.40 20.91
N ILE A 351 21.90 4.69 20.40
CA ILE A 351 21.68 4.89 18.96
C ILE A 351 21.15 6.30 18.78
N LEU A 352 21.83 7.07 17.95
CA LEU A 352 21.45 8.42 17.57
C LEU A 352 21.02 8.43 16.11
N ARG A 353 20.04 9.26 15.78
CA ARG A 353 19.66 9.52 14.38
C ARG A 353 19.93 10.98 14.03
N VAL A 354 20.44 11.21 12.82
CA VAL A 354 20.44 12.52 12.16
C VAL A 354 19.46 12.40 11.01
N ASP A 355 18.26 12.87 11.23
CA ASP A 355 17.14 12.74 10.30
C ASP A 355 16.28 14.02 10.36
N LYS A 356 15.23 14.06 9.55
CA LYS A 356 14.16 15.05 9.68
C LYS A 356 13.63 15.05 11.12
N LEU A 357 13.33 16.24 11.63
CA LEU A 357 12.68 16.41 12.92
C LEU A 357 11.19 16.12 12.79
N ASP A 358 10.66 15.36 13.74
CA ASP A 358 9.22 15.15 13.87
C ASP A 358 8.52 16.48 14.24
N PRO A 359 7.26 16.71 13.83
CA PRO A 359 6.57 17.98 14.09
C PRO A 359 6.44 18.35 15.57
N ASP A 360 6.47 17.34 16.44
CA ASP A 360 6.39 17.44 17.89
C ASP A 360 7.76 17.37 18.59
N TYR A 361 8.87 17.45 17.84
CA TYR A 361 10.22 17.47 18.39
C TYR A 361 10.39 18.58 19.46
N ILE A 362 10.81 18.16 20.64
CA ILE A 362 11.10 19.02 21.79
C ILE A 362 12.63 19.13 21.95
N PRO A 363 13.22 20.32 21.74
CA PRO A 363 14.65 20.54 21.98
C PRO A 363 15.07 20.10 23.38
N ASP A 364 16.27 19.54 23.50
CA ASP A 364 16.87 18.98 24.72
C ASP A 364 16.20 17.71 25.29
N MET A 365 14.94 17.45 24.92
CA MET A 365 14.23 16.20 25.25
C MET A 365 14.33 15.17 24.11
N ASP A 366 14.11 15.53 22.86
CA ASP A 366 14.20 14.56 21.76
C ASP A 366 15.60 14.48 21.15
N GLY A 367 16.46 15.45 21.46
CA GLY A 367 17.78 15.55 20.88
C GLY A 367 18.51 16.84 21.24
N TRP A 368 19.62 17.09 20.57
CA TRP A 368 20.38 18.34 20.67
C TRP A 368 20.91 18.77 19.31
N VAL A 369 21.14 20.08 19.16
CA VAL A 369 21.82 20.64 18.00
C VAL A 369 23.33 20.58 18.25
N SER A 370 24.08 20.06 17.28
CA SER A 370 25.54 20.05 17.30
C SER A 370 26.09 21.46 17.48
N SER A 371 27.14 21.59 18.29
CA SER A 371 27.83 22.86 18.47
C SER A 371 28.77 23.19 17.29
N VAL A 372 29.07 22.20 16.43
CA VAL A 372 29.89 22.39 15.24
C VAL A 372 29.01 22.88 14.09
N ASN A 373 29.30 24.10 13.64
CA ASN A 373 28.60 24.69 12.50
C ASN A 373 29.24 24.22 11.19
N PRO A 374 28.46 23.64 10.27
CA PRO A 374 28.96 23.29 8.94
C PRO A 374 29.36 24.54 8.16
N THR A 375 30.52 24.48 7.50
CA THR A 375 31.18 25.66 6.89
C THR A 375 30.81 25.90 5.42
N TYR A 376 30.01 25.03 4.80
CA TYR A 376 29.59 25.17 3.41
C TYR A 376 28.26 25.94 3.28
N PRO A 377 28.04 26.66 2.16
CA PRO A 377 26.84 27.46 1.96
C PRO A 377 25.54 26.63 2.09
N GLN A 378 24.52 27.20 2.74
CA GLN A 378 23.20 26.59 2.96
C GLN A 378 23.18 25.34 3.83
N ALA A 379 24.29 25.03 4.52
CA ALA A 379 24.29 23.96 5.49
C ALA A 379 23.38 24.29 6.68
N VAL A 380 22.55 23.32 7.07
CA VAL A 380 21.77 23.39 8.30
C VAL A 380 22.55 22.73 9.44
N PRO A 381 22.43 23.25 10.68
CA PRO A 381 23.03 22.62 11.84
C PRO A 381 22.59 21.16 11.96
N VAL A 382 23.53 20.27 12.30
CA VAL A 382 23.23 18.86 12.55
C VAL A 382 22.46 18.76 13.85
N THR A 383 21.31 18.09 13.83
CA THR A 383 20.55 17.77 15.04
C THR A 383 20.61 16.26 15.26
N PHE A 384 21.19 15.87 16.39
CA PHE A 384 21.18 14.48 16.85
C PHE A 384 19.91 14.24 17.65
N GLN A 385 19.22 13.15 17.36
CA GLN A 385 18.00 12.76 18.06
C GLN A 385 18.21 11.40 18.74
N TYR A 386 17.66 11.23 19.93
CA TYR A 386 17.74 9.98 20.69
C TYR A 386 16.85 8.92 20.02
N PHE A 387 17.46 7.85 19.50
CA PHE A 387 16.72 6.71 18.95
C PHE A 387 16.72 5.52 19.91
N TYR A 388 17.83 5.29 20.61
CA TYR A 388 17.93 4.37 21.74
C TYR A 388 18.89 4.93 22.82
N PRO A 389 18.51 4.90 24.11
CA PRO A 389 17.15 4.61 24.60
C PRO A 389 16.14 5.64 24.10
N LYS A 390 14.84 5.30 24.16
CA LYS A 390 13.78 6.21 23.69
C LYS A 390 13.65 7.43 24.60
N ASN A 391 13.02 8.50 24.11
CA ASN A 391 12.85 9.74 24.87
C ASN A 391 12.16 9.53 26.23
N ASP A 392 11.20 8.61 26.31
CA ASP A 392 10.47 8.24 27.55
C ASP A 392 11.28 7.32 28.49
N GLU A 393 12.41 6.78 28.04
CA GLU A 393 13.28 5.89 28.82
C GLU A 393 14.59 6.56 29.25
N ILE A 394 15.17 7.43 28.40
CA ILE A 394 16.48 8.04 28.64
C ILE A 394 16.40 9.17 29.67
N VAL A 395 17.28 9.10 30.68
CA VAL A 395 17.31 10.06 31.80
C VAL A 395 18.39 11.14 31.64
N GLN A 396 18.28 12.22 32.42
CA GLN A 396 19.15 13.40 32.26
C GLN A 396 20.66 13.12 32.32
N PRO A 397 21.18 12.27 33.23
CA PRO A 397 22.61 11.92 33.23
C PRO A 397 23.06 11.24 31.93
N GLN A 398 22.23 10.38 31.35
CA GLN A 398 22.52 9.67 30.09
C GLN A 398 22.50 10.63 28.90
N ARG A 399 21.55 11.57 28.86
CA ARG A 399 21.48 12.64 27.85
C ARG A 399 22.74 13.49 27.87
N ALA A 400 23.14 13.93 29.06
CA ALA A 400 24.35 14.72 29.24
C ALA A 400 25.59 13.94 28.76
N TYR A 401 25.73 12.68 29.18
CA TYR A 401 26.85 11.84 28.78
C TYR A 401 26.99 11.73 27.25
N ILE A 402 25.95 11.27 26.55
CA ILE A 402 26.06 11.02 25.12
C ILE A 402 26.26 12.30 24.31
N ARG A 403 25.60 13.41 24.72
CA ARG A 403 25.81 14.72 24.11
C ARG A 403 27.25 15.18 24.28
N ASP A 404 27.79 15.08 25.49
CA ASP A 404 29.13 15.56 25.80
C ASP A 404 30.19 14.67 25.12
N PHE A 405 29.95 13.36 25.03
CA PHE A 405 30.78 12.40 24.28
C PHE A 405 30.86 12.76 22.80
N VAL A 406 29.71 12.97 22.14
CA VAL A 406 29.66 13.36 20.72
C VAL A 406 30.30 14.73 20.53
N THR A 407 30.01 15.70 21.40
CA THR A 407 30.58 17.05 21.32
C THR A 407 32.11 17.02 21.45
N ALA A 408 32.65 16.18 22.34
CA ALA A 408 34.09 16.01 22.49
C ALA A 408 34.72 15.38 21.23
N ALA A 409 34.07 14.39 20.63
CA ALA A 409 34.51 13.77 19.38
C ALA A 409 34.49 14.78 18.21
N GLU A 410 33.40 15.55 18.08
CA GLU A 410 33.28 16.63 17.09
C GLU A 410 34.37 17.68 17.26
N ALA A 411 34.63 18.14 18.50
CA ALA A 411 35.69 19.10 18.79
C ALA A 411 37.09 18.56 18.45
N ALA A 412 37.37 17.29 18.72
CA ALA A 412 38.64 16.66 18.40
C ALA A 412 38.89 16.53 16.88
N LEU A 413 37.83 16.41 16.08
CA LEU A 413 37.91 16.34 14.62
C LEU A 413 37.91 17.70 13.93
N ALA A 414 37.34 18.73 14.56
CA ALA A 414 37.24 20.08 14.01
C ALA A 414 38.59 20.83 14.00
N GLY A 415 39.57 20.41 14.80
CA GLY A 415 40.92 20.99 14.88
C GLY A 415 41.04 22.09 15.91
#